data_AF-A0A8J6BGW5-F1
#
_entry.id   AF-A0A8J6BGW5-F1
#
_cell.length_a   1.000
_cell.length_b   1.000
_cell.length_c   1.000
_cell.angle_alpha   90.00
_cell.angle_beta   90.00
_cell.angle_gamma   90.00
#
_symmetry.space_group_name_H-M   'P 1'
#
loop_
_entity.id
_entity.type
_entity.pdbx_description
1 polymer ?
#
loop_
_entity_poly.entity_id
_entity_poly.type
_entity_poly.pdbx_seq_one_letter_code
_entity_poly.pdbx_strand_id
1 'polypeptide(L)'
;MKTLNALGTDEQIAKWMPLAMDYKILGTYAQTELGHGTYLRGLETTATFDPTTQEFIIDTPQITATKWWPGDLGKTSTHAMVLAQLYSNGQNYGMHPFIVQIRSLKDHSPLPGSS
;
A
#
# COMPACT_ATOMS: atom_id res chain seq x y z
N MET A 1 2.51 4.47 -13.06
CA MET A 1 2.30 3.25 -12.25
C MET A 1 1.95 2.06 -13.15
N LYS A 2 2.91 1.19 -13.50
CA LYS A 2 2.61 0.00 -14.34
C LYS A 2 1.69 -1.00 -13.64
N THR A 3 1.87 -1.20 -12.34
CA THR A 3 1.10 -2.16 -11.56
C THR A 3 -0.38 -1.76 -11.40
N LEU A 4 -0.71 -0.46 -11.38
CA LEU A 4 -2.11 0.01 -11.37
C LEU A 4 -2.86 -0.45 -12.63
N ASN A 5 -2.25 -0.37 -13.80
CA ASN A 5 -2.83 -0.88 -15.04
C ASN A 5 -2.94 -2.41 -15.06
N ALA A 6 -2.03 -3.12 -14.40
CA ALA A 6 -1.99 -4.57 -14.44
C ALA A 6 -2.94 -5.24 -13.45
N LEU A 7 -3.17 -4.61 -12.29
CA LEU A 7 -3.89 -5.22 -11.16
C LEU A 7 -5.17 -4.47 -10.78
N GLY A 8 -5.38 -3.25 -11.30
CA GLY A 8 -6.60 -2.49 -11.06
C GLY A 8 -7.75 -2.96 -11.93
N THR A 9 -8.97 -2.83 -11.41
CA THR A 9 -10.19 -2.87 -12.22
C THR A 9 -10.30 -1.63 -13.11
N ASP A 10 -11.11 -1.67 -14.15
CA ASP A 10 -11.33 -0.52 -15.05
C ASP A 10 -11.74 0.75 -14.28
N GLU A 11 -12.60 0.61 -13.26
CA GLU A 11 -13.02 1.72 -12.41
C GLU A 11 -11.85 2.29 -11.58
N GLN A 12 -11.02 1.43 -10.98
CA GLN A 12 -9.85 1.87 -10.23
C GLN A 12 -8.82 2.54 -11.13
N ILE A 13 -8.60 2.01 -12.35
CA ILE A 13 -7.70 2.60 -13.34
C ILE A 13 -8.21 3.99 -13.73
N ALA A 14 -9.51 4.11 -14.06
CA ALA A 14 -10.13 5.39 -14.43
C ALA A 14 -10.04 6.43 -13.31
N LYS A 15 -10.11 6.02 -12.04
CA LYS A 15 -9.96 6.90 -10.87
C LYS A 15 -8.52 7.36 -10.65
N TRP A 16 -7.57 6.42 -10.61
CA TRP A 16 -6.22 6.69 -10.10
C TRP A 16 -5.21 7.05 -11.19
N MET A 17 -5.38 6.55 -12.41
CA MET A 17 -4.40 6.77 -13.49
C MET A 17 -4.30 8.24 -13.90
N PRO A 18 -5.41 8.98 -14.10
CA PRO A 18 -5.31 10.40 -14.47
C PRO A 18 -4.58 11.23 -13.40
N LEU A 19 -4.82 10.93 -12.12
CA LEU A 19 -4.14 11.60 -11.01
C LEU A 19 -2.62 11.35 -11.03
N ALA A 20 -2.21 10.12 -11.33
CA ALA A 20 -0.79 9.76 -11.42
C ALA A 20 -0.11 10.35 -12.67
N MET A 21 -0.80 10.39 -13.81
CA MET A 21 -0.29 10.95 -15.07
C MET A 21 -0.17 12.48 -15.02
N ASP A 22 -1.08 13.15 -14.31
CA ASP A 22 -1.05 14.61 -14.10
C ASP A 22 -0.15 15.03 -12.93
N TYR A 23 0.61 14.11 -12.33
CA TYR A 23 1.44 14.35 -11.13
C TYR A 23 0.67 14.90 -9.91
N LYS A 24 -0.66 14.74 -9.86
CA LYS A 24 -1.49 15.10 -8.71
C LYS A 24 -1.29 14.16 -7.53
N ILE A 25 -0.87 12.93 -7.82
CA ILE A 25 -0.37 11.98 -6.83
C ILE A 25 0.99 11.45 -7.26
N LEU A 26 1.89 11.34 -6.29
CA LEU A 26 3.19 10.70 -6.45
C LEU A 26 3.12 9.33 -5.78
N GLY A 27 3.33 8.28 -6.57
CA GLY A 27 3.11 6.90 -6.19
C GLY A 27 4.39 6.06 -6.20
N THR A 28 4.58 5.23 -5.18
CA THR A 28 5.65 4.21 -5.13
C THR A 28 5.09 2.80 -4.97
N TYR A 29 5.94 1.79 -5.18
CA TYR A 29 5.63 0.38 -5.02
C TYR A 29 6.31 -0.16 -3.76
N ALA A 30 5.52 -0.48 -2.74
CA ALA A 30 5.99 -0.85 -1.42
C ALA A 30 5.78 -2.36 -1.16
N GLN A 31 6.75 -3.16 -1.61
CA GLN A 31 6.72 -4.62 -1.46
C GLN A 31 7.68 -5.10 -0.37
N THR A 32 8.97 -4.85 -0.55
CA THR A 32 10.05 -5.33 0.32
C THR A 32 9.88 -4.84 1.75
N GLU A 33 10.10 -5.75 2.68
CA GLU A 33 10.14 -5.51 4.12
C GLU A 33 11.56 -5.68 4.65
N LEU A 34 11.81 -5.15 5.85
CA LEU A 34 13.11 -5.28 6.52
C LEU A 34 13.54 -6.74 6.69
N GLY A 35 12.60 -7.63 7.07
CA GLY A 35 12.85 -9.05 7.25
C GLY A 35 12.80 -9.87 5.96
N HIS A 36 12.10 -9.39 4.93
CA HIS A 36 11.75 -10.18 3.76
C HIS A 36 11.75 -9.36 2.46
N GLY A 37 12.66 -9.70 1.52
CA GLY A 37 12.66 -9.13 0.16
C GLY A 37 12.27 -10.13 -0.92
N THR A 38 12.97 -11.26 -0.98
CA THR A 38 12.79 -12.28 -2.03
C THR A 38 11.66 -13.27 -1.71
N TYR A 39 11.34 -13.48 -0.44
CA TYR A 39 10.33 -14.45 -0.01
C TYR A 39 8.96 -13.79 0.22
N LEU A 40 8.19 -13.62 -0.87
CA LEU A 40 6.91 -12.91 -0.85
C LEU A 40 5.87 -13.52 0.11
N ARG A 41 5.86 -14.84 0.26
CA ARG A 41 4.94 -15.52 1.19
C ARG A 41 5.26 -15.24 2.66
N GLY A 42 6.48 -14.81 2.95
CA GLY A 42 6.92 -14.43 4.29
C GLY A 42 6.70 -12.96 4.62
N LEU A 43 6.17 -12.15 3.70
CA LEU A 43 5.81 -10.78 4.03
C LEU A 43 4.74 -10.76 5.13
N GLU A 44 4.91 -9.84 6.06
CA GLU A 44 4.28 -9.83 7.37
C GLU A 44 3.28 -8.68 7.52
N THR A 45 3.38 -7.64 6.66
CA THR A 45 2.37 -6.58 6.60
C THR A 45 1.00 -7.21 6.35
N THR A 46 -0.01 -6.82 7.14
CA THR A 46 -1.38 -7.35 7.00
C THR A 46 -2.34 -6.29 6.50
N ALA A 47 -3.40 -6.75 5.84
CA ALA A 47 -4.56 -5.95 5.46
C ALA A 47 -5.82 -6.69 5.92
N THR A 48 -6.41 -6.26 7.02
CA THR A 48 -7.59 -6.92 7.61
C THR A 48 -8.85 -6.16 7.25
N PHE A 49 -9.83 -6.83 6.64
CA PHE A 49 -11.11 -6.24 6.30
C PHE A 49 -12.01 -6.08 7.54
N ASP A 50 -12.46 -4.86 7.82
CA ASP A 50 -13.51 -4.57 8.81
C ASP A 50 -14.86 -4.44 8.11
N PRO A 51 -15.81 -5.39 8.29
CA PRO A 51 -17.12 -5.33 7.65
C PRO A 51 -18.01 -4.20 8.19
N THR A 52 -17.70 -3.65 9.37
CA THR A 52 -18.47 -2.57 10.00
C THR A 52 -18.27 -1.25 9.29
N THR A 53 -17.01 -0.93 8.95
CA THR A 53 -16.64 0.31 8.26
C THR A 53 -16.45 0.12 6.76
N GLN A 54 -16.36 -1.13 6.30
CA GLN A 54 -16.00 -1.50 4.92
C GLN A 54 -14.59 -1.02 4.53
N GLU A 55 -13.67 -1.04 5.49
CA GLU A 55 -12.29 -0.58 5.30
C GLU A 55 -11.30 -1.73 5.46
N PHE A 56 -10.09 -1.54 4.94
CA PHE A 56 -8.95 -2.42 5.19
C PHE A 56 -8.01 -1.75 6.19
N ILE A 57 -7.77 -2.41 7.31
CA ILE A 57 -6.80 -2.00 8.32
C ILE A 57 -5.44 -2.53 7.88
N ILE A 58 -4.55 -1.62 7.47
CA ILE A 58 -3.17 -1.95 7.13
C ILE A 58 -2.33 -1.88 8.40
N ASP A 59 -1.65 -2.97 8.75
CA ASP A 59 -0.88 -3.07 9.99
C ASP A 59 0.52 -3.65 9.77
N THR A 60 1.46 -3.13 10.56
CA THR A 60 2.86 -3.56 10.64
C THR A 60 3.07 -4.24 11.98
N PRO A 61 2.86 -5.57 12.09
CA PRO A 61 2.77 -6.25 13.39
C PRO A 61 4.10 -6.29 14.16
N GLN A 62 5.21 -6.09 13.46
CA GLN A 62 6.56 -6.09 14.03
C GLN A 62 7.53 -5.28 13.17
N ILE A 63 8.67 -4.90 13.75
CA ILE A 63 9.67 -4.05 13.07
C ILE A 63 10.24 -4.69 11.79
N THR A 64 10.26 -6.03 11.70
CA THR A 64 10.71 -6.75 10.50
C THR A 64 9.72 -6.59 9.33
N ALA A 65 8.46 -6.29 9.62
CA ALA A 65 7.41 -6.05 8.64
C ALA A 65 7.47 -4.64 8.02
N THR A 66 8.31 -3.74 8.55
CA THR A 66 8.44 -2.37 8.04
C THR A 66 8.87 -2.39 6.58
N LYS A 67 8.12 -1.70 5.72
CA LYS A 67 8.47 -1.54 4.30
C LYS A 67 9.81 -0.82 4.16
N TRP A 68 10.78 -1.49 3.55
CA TRP A 68 12.16 -1.03 3.46
C TRP A 68 12.72 -1.25 2.06
N TRP A 69 13.41 -0.24 1.50
CA TRP A 69 13.85 -0.10 0.10
C TRP A 69 12.91 0.51 -0.96
N PRO A 70 11.58 0.71 -0.77
CA PRO A 70 10.77 1.37 -1.80
C PRO A 70 11.33 2.76 -2.15
N GLY A 71 11.72 2.93 -3.41
CA GLY A 71 12.21 4.22 -3.93
C GLY A 71 11.17 5.32 -3.71
N ASP A 72 11.63 6.53 -3.40
CA ASP A 72 10.79 7.71 -3.18
C ASP A 72 9.80 7.64 -2.00
N LEU A 73 9.72 6.53 -1.25
CA LEU A 73 8.79 6.36 -0.13
C LEU A 73 9.13 7.29 1.04
N GLY A 74 10.42 7.44 1.35
CA GLY A 74 10.87 8.14 2.54
C GLY A 74 10.52 9.63 2.58
N LYS A 75 10.38 10.30 1.42
CA LYS A 75 10.19 11.76 1.37
C LYS A 75 9.27 12.29 0.28
N THR A 76 9.09 11.59 -0.84
CA THR A 76 8.47 12.20 -2.03
C THR A 76 7.07 11.65 -2.31
N SER A 77 6.85 10.36 -2.08
CA SER A 77 5.59 9.71 -2.41
C SER A 77 4.46 10.17 -1.48
N THR A 78 3.32 10.49 -2.09
CA THR A 78 2.06 10.81 -1.40
C THR A 78 1.20 9.58 -1.20
N HIS A 79 1.33 8.60 -2.10
CA HIS A 79 0.62 7.34 -2.10
C HIS A 79 1.61 6.20 -2.30
N ALA A 80 1.28 5.04 -1.77
CA ALA A 80 2.03 3.81 -1.96
C ALA A 80 1.09 2.68 -2.36
N MET A 81 1.56 1.82 -3.24
CA MET A 81 0.94 0.53 -3.49
C MET A 81 1.62 -0.51 -2.60
N VAL A 82 0.97 -0.78 -1.48
CA VAL A 82 1.45 -1.66 -0.41
C VAL A 82 1.05 -3.09 -0.72
N LEU A 83 2.01 -4.00 -0.71
CA LEU A 83 1.72 -5.43 -0.73
C LEU A 83 1.57 -5.94 0.71
N ALA A 84 0.43 -6.55 1.01
CA ALA A 84 0.09 -7.06 2.34
C ALA A 84 -0.67 -8.40 2.26
N GLN A 85 -0.62 -9.19 3.32
CA GLN A 85 -1.42 -10.41 3.49
C GLN A 85 -2.88 -10.02 3.77
N LEU A 86 -3.79 -10.42 2.88
CA LEU A 86 -5.22 -10.11 3.03
C LEU A 86 -5.88 -11.06 4.03
N TYR A 87 -6.51 -10.49 5.06
CA TYR A 87 -7.35 -11.19 6.01
C TYR A 87 -8.81 -10.74 5.88
N SER A 88 -9.74 -11.70 5.81
CA SER A 88 -11.18 -11.44 5.87
C SER A 88 -11.88 -12.60 6.58
N ASN A 89 -12.80 -12.28 7.49
CA ASN A 89 -13.50 -13.28 8.32
C ASN A 89 -12.55 -14.29 9.00
N GLY A 90 -11.38 -13.83 9.47
CA GLY A 90 -10.37 -14.66 10.12
C GLY A 90 -9.54 -15.56 9.18
N GLN A 91 -9.82 -15.53 7.87
CA GLN A 91 -9.09 -16.32 6.87
C GLN A 91 -8.04 -15.47 6.16
N ASN A 92 -6.84 -16.04 5.97
CA ASN A 92 -5.79 -15.46 5.13
C ASN A 92 -5.99 -15.86 3.65
N TYR A 93 -6.04 -14.89 2.76
CA TYR A 93 -6.20 -15.04 1.30
C TYR A 93 -4.89 -14.79 0.53
N GLY A 94 -3.79 -14.52 1.23
CA GLY A 94 -2.47 -14.30 0.66
C GLY A 94 -2.23 -12.85 0.24
N MET A 95 -1.15 -12.66 -0.50
CA MET A 95 -0.62 -11.35 -0.87
C MET A 95 -1.52 -10.60 -1.85
N HIS A 96 -1.91 -9.38 -1.48
CA HIS A 96 -2.72 -8.48 -2.30
C HIS A 96 -2.14 -7.05 -2.29
N PRO A 97 -2.31 -6.29 -3.39
CA PRO A 97 -1.92 -4.89 -3.48
C PRO A 97 -3.02 -3.94 -2.97
N PHE A 98 -2.62 -2.93 -2.21
CA PHE A 98 -3.50 -1.90 -1.68
C PHE A 98 -2.93 -0.52 -1.98
N ILE A 99 -3.76 0.40 -2.48
CA ILE A 99 -3.39 1.81 -2.61
C ILE A 99 -3.62 2.49 -1.27
N VAL A 100 -2.56 3.02 -0.67
CA VAL A 100 -2.58 3.68 0.63
C VAL A 100 -2.07 5.10 0.45
N GLN A 101 -2.83 6.08 0.91
CA GLN A 101 -2.32 7.44 1.04
C GLN A 101 -1.45 7.52 2.29
N ILE A 102 -0.24 8.05 2.14
CA ILE A 102 0.76 8.11 3.22
C ILE A 102 1.14 9.56 3.57
N ARG A 103 0.77 10.53 2.73
CA ARG A 103 0.96 11.96 3.01
C ARG A 103 -0.23 12.79 2.58
N SER A 104 -0.43 13.89 3.29
CA SER A 104 -1.39 14.93 2.92
C SER A 104 -1.04 15.55 1.57
N LEU A 105 -2.05 15.72 0.70
CA LEU A 105 -1.87 16.39 -0.59
C LEU A 105 -1.81 17.93 -0.47
N LYS A 106 -2.01 18.48 0.74
CA LYS A 106 -2.03 19.92 1.00
C LYS A 106 -0.66 20.44 1.44
N ASP A 107 -0.04 19.77 2.40
CA ASP A 107 1.16 20.20 3.11
C ASP A 107 2.22 19.09 3.23
N HIS A 108 1.97 17.92 2.63
CA HIS A 108 2.90 16.79 2.57
C HIS A 108 3.26 16.15 3.91
N SER A 109 2.55 16.51 4.98
CA SER A 109 2.73 15.86 6.29
C SER A 109 2.39 14.37 6.19
N PRO A 110 3.09 13.48 6.92
CA PRO A 110 2.67 12.09 7.07
C PRO A 110 1.23 12.02 7.58
N LEU A 111 0.45 11.05 7.10
CA LEU A 111 -0.87 10.79 7.65
C LEU A 111 -0.76 10.01 8.97
N PRO A 112 -1.74 10.12 9.87
CA PRO A 112 -1.77 9.29 11.08
C PRO A 112 -1.66 7.81 10.73
N GLY A 113 -0.77 7.09 11.42
CA GLY A 113 -0.54 5.65 11.20
C GLY A 113 0.39 5.29 10.03
N SER A 114 0.97 6.26 9.30
CA SER A 114 1.80 5.98 8.11
C SER A 114 3.31 5.86 8.39
N SER A 115 3.71 5.43 9.59
CA SER A 115 5.11 5.35 10.04
C SER A 115 5.71 3.97 9.84
#